data_AF-A0A098TMI0-F1
#
_entry.id   AF-A0A098TMI0-F1
#
_cell.length_a   1.000
_cell.length_b   1.000
_cell.length_c   1.000
_cell.angle_alpha   90.00
_cell.angle_beta   90.00
_cell.angle_gamma   90.00
#
_symmetry.space_group_name_H-M   'P 1'
#
loop_
_entity.id
_entity.type
_entity.pdbx_description
1 polymer ?
#
loop_
_entity_poly.entity_id
_entity_poly.type
_entity_poly.pdbx_seq_one_letter_code
_entity_poly.pdbx_strand_id
1 'polypeptide(L)'
;MVQQFSASFLLLVAVSHLMLTASASAAANSNLRVTISGLKNQQGQVCLSLFSSQQGFPGSSERAVQARCLKVAEIPMVVQFQNLPPGSYAIAVFHDANGDNILNRNGLGIPTEEFGFSQNPGIFAGPPKFGDSQVLVFGPETNIQVRLRSLFQG
;
A
#
# COMPACT_ATOMS: atom_id res chain seq x y z
N MET A 1 61.20 49.25 39.43
CA MET A 1 60.32 50.33 39.92
C MET A 1 59.45 50.69 38.71
N VAL A 2 58.16 50.38 38.58
CA VAL A 2 57.02 50.23 39.51
C VAL A 2 56.02 49.25 38.87
N GLN A 3 55.42 48.36 39.67
CA GLN A 3 54.21 47.58 39.34
C GLN A 3 53.06 48.56 38.99
N GLN A 4 51.99 48.20 38.28
CA GLN A 4 50.85 47.48 38.85
C GLN A 4 49.79 47.17 37.78
N PHE A 5 49.28 45.95 37.88
CA PHE A 5 47.95 45.40 37.62
C PHE A 5 46.89 46.26 36.93
N SER A 6 46.15 45.64 35.99
CA SER A 6 44.72 45.34 36.20
C SER A 6 44.16 44.36 35.18
N ALA A 7 43.63 43.26 35.74
CA ALA A 7 42.42 42.54 35.37
C ALA A 7 42.11 42.31 33.88
N SER A 8 42.29 41.05 33.49
CA SER A 8 41.22 40.20 32.94
C SER A 8 40.02 40.91 32.31
N PHE A 9 39.83 40.73 31.01
CA PHE A 9 38.55 40.26 30.47
C PHE A 9 38.81 39.68 29.08
N LEU A 10 39.35 38.45 29.04
CA LEU A 10 39.19 37.55 27.90
C LEU A 10 37.70 37.22 27.81
N LEU A 11 36.89 38.12 27.26
CA LEU A 11 35.52 37.81 26.89
C LEU A 11 35.58 37.06 25.55
N LEU A 12 35.97 35.78 25.63
CA LEU A 12 35.57 34.79 24.64
C LEU A 12 34.05 34.81 24.60
N VAL A 13 33.47 35.57 23.67
CA VAL A 13 32.07 35.36 23.29
C VAL A 13 32.06 34.08 22.45
N ALA A 14 32.23 32.94 23.12
CA ALA A 14 31.87 31.65 22.58
C ALA A 14 30.34 31.63 22.55
N VAL A 15 29.76 32.20 21.49
CA VAL A 15 28.36 31.94 21.15
C VAL A 15 28.30 30.44 20.89
N SER A 16 27.88 29.69 21.91
CA SER A 16 27.53 28.29 21.79
C SER A 16 26.33 28.22 20.86
N HIS A 17 26.58 28.08 19.57
CA HIS A 17 25.59 27.65 18.61
C HIS A 17 25.22 26.22 18.97
N LEU A 18 24.22 26.06 19.84
CA LEU A 18 23.55 24.79 20.02
C LEU A 18 22.78 24.51 18.73
N MET A 19 23.48 23.95 17.75
CA MET A 19 22.88 23.39 16.55
C MET A 19 22.04 22.19 16.99
N LEU A 20 20.76 22.44 17.26
CA LEU A 20 19.79 21.38 17.43
C LEU A 20 19.62 20.72 16.06
N THR A 21 20.46 19.74 15.76
CA THR A 21 20.26 18.87 14.60
C THR A 21 19.05 18.01 14.91
N ALA A 22 17.87 18.48 14.53
CA ALA A 22 16.69 17.64 14.46
C ALA A 22 16.97 16.55 13.42
N SER A 23 17.33 15.36 13.91
CA SER A 23 17.44 14.17 13.08
C SER A 23 16.04 13.81 12.59
N ALA A 24 15.65 14.33 11.42
CA ALA A 24 14.47 13.85 10.72
C ALA A 24 14.73 12.39 10.33
N SER A 25 14.25 11.46 11.13
CA SER A 25 14.21 10.04 10.76
C SER A 25 13.24 9.91 9.58
N ALA A 26 13.78 9.85 8.37
CA ALA A 26 12.99 9.46 7.22
C ALA A 26 12.50 8.03 7.48
N ALA A 27 11.18 7.85 7.57
CA ALA A 27 10.61 6.53 7.77
C ALA A 27 11.00 5.66 6.56
N ALA A 28 11.68 4.54 6.82
CA ALA A 28 12.15 3.65 5.78
C ALA A 28 10.97 3.11 4.96
N ASN A 29 11.20 2.91 3.66
CA ASN A 29 10.22 2.25 2.80
C ASN A 29 9.93 0.83 3.31
N SER A 30 8.71 0.38 3.06
CA SER A 30 8.15 -0.88 3.51
C SER A 30 7.80 -1.79 2.33
N ASN A 31 7.80 -3.10 2.58
CA ASN A 31 7.22 -4.07 1.66
C ASN A 31 5.80 -4.43 2.09
N LEU A 32 4.89 -4.58 1.13
CA LEU A 32 3.54 -5.10 1.37
C LEU A 32 3.42 -6.47 0.72
N ARG A 33 3.36 -7.51 1.55
CA ARG A 33 3.09 -8.89 1.12
C ARG A 33 1.60 -9.17 1.19
N VAL A 34 1.05 -9.61 0.07
CA VAL A 34 -0.38 -9.87 -0.14
C VAL A 34 -0.57 -11.35 -0.45
N THR A 35 -1.23 -12.06 0.46
CA THR A 35 -1.69 -13.44 0.20
C THR A 35 -3.08 -13.38 -0.43
N ILE A 36 -3.21 -13.89 -1.64
CA ILE A 36 -4.47 -14.00 -2.38
C ILE A 36 -5.05 -15.39 -2.16
N SER A 37 -6.23 -15.45 -1.56
CA SER A 37 -6.98 -16.68 -1.36
C SER A 37 -8.32 -16.65 -2.10
N GLY A 38 -9.01 -17.79 -2.18
CA GLY A 38 -10.31 -17.89 -2.85
C GLY A 38 -10.24 -18.18 -4.35
N LEU A 39 -9.04 -18.33 -4.91
CA LEU A 39 -8.85 -18.88 -6.27
C LEU A 39 -9.30 -20.34 -6.31
N LYS A 40 -10.12 -20.69 -7.30
CA LYS A 40 -10.64 -22.06 -7.47
C LYS A 40 -9.74 -22.97 -8.30
N ASN A 41 -8.90 -22.39 -9.14
CA ASN A 41 -7.96 -23.08 -10.02
C ASN A 41 -6.83 -22.13 -10.43
N GLN A 42 -5.86 -22.65 -11.18
CA GLN A 42 -4.66 -21.92 -11.63
C GLN A 42 -4.79 -21.38 -13.07
N GLN A 43 -6.00 -21.35 -13.63
CA GLN A 43 -6.24 -20.81 -14.97
C GLN A 43 -6.02 -19.29 -14.96
N GLY A 44 -5.53 -18.74 -16.08
CA GLY A 44 -5.46 -17.29 -16.25
C GLY A 44 -4.47 -16.61 -15.29
N GLN A 45 -4.87 -15.45 -14.78
CA GLN A 45 -4.01 -14.55 -14.02
C GLN A 45 -4.77 -13.80 -12.92
N VAL A 46 -4.05 -13.30 -11.92
CA VAL A 46 -4.59 -12.35 -10.96
C VAL A 46 -4.10 -10.96 -11.28
N CYS A 47 -5.04 -10.02 -11.44
CA CYS A 47 -4.77 -8.61 -11.63
C CYS A 47 -4.95 -7.86 -10.30
N LEU A 48 -3.93 -7.08 -9.91
CA LEU A 48 -3.91 -6.28 -8.69
C LEU A 48 -3.70 -4.80 -9.03
N SER A 49 -4.42 -3.93 -8.34
CA SER A 49 -4.20 -2.48 -8.37
C SER A 49 -4.06 -1.95 -6.94
N LEU A 50 -2.91 -1.31 -6.64
CA LEU A 50 -2.59 -0.70 -5.36
C LEU A 50 -2.81 0.82 -5.44
N PHE A 51 -3.65 1.36 -4.58
CA PHE A 51 -4.00 2.76 -4.52
C PHE A 51 -3.48 3.39 -3.22
N SER A 52 -2.97 4.62 -3.29
CA SER A 52 -2.58 5.43 -2.12
C SER A 52 -3.62 6.47 -1.72
N SER A 53 -4.73 6.56 -2.47
CA SER A 53 -5.84 7.48 -2.19
C SER A 53 -7.15 6.95 -2.75
N GLN A 54 -8.26 7.63 -2.42
CA GLN A 54 -9.58 7.31 -2.97
C GLN A 54 -9.71 7.55 -4.48
N GLN A 55 -8.80 8.32 -5.10
CA GLN A 55 -8.96 8.72 -6.50
C GLN A 55 -8.76 7.50 -7.42
N GLY A 56 -9.83 7.14 -8.14
CA GLY A 56 -9.83 5.98 -9.05
C GLY A 56 -10.04 4.62 -8.37
N PHE A 57 -10.03 4.55 -7.04
CA PHE A 57 -10.35 3.31 -6.34
C PHE A 57 -11.84 2.95 -6.52
N PRO A 58 -12.18 1.67 -6.79
CA PRO A 58 -11.28 0.55 -7.09
C PRO A 58 -11.05 0.30 -8.59
N GLY A 59 -11.69 1.05 -9.49
CA GLY A 59 -11.88 0.65 -10.89
C GLY A 59 -10.92 1.26 -11.92
N SER A 60 -10.15 2.28 -11.58
CA SER A 60 -9.25 2.99 -12.52
C SER A 60 -7.80 2.62 -12.23
N SER A 61 -7.30 1.55 -12.85
CA SER A 61 -5.93 1.07 -12.66
C SER A 61 -4.88 2.11 -13.05
N GLU A 62 -5.20 3.06 -13.93
CA GLU A 62 -4.33 4.17 -14.33
C GLU A 62 -4.09 5.19 -13.19
N ARG A 63 -4.94 5.16 -12.15
CA ARG A 63 -4.79 5.97 -10.94
C ARG A 63 -4.10 5.21 -9.80
N ALA A 64 -3.84 3.92 -9.99
CA ALA A 64 -3.10 3.11 -9.02
C ALA A 64 -1.62 3.54 -9.01
N VAL A 65 -0.99 3.48 -7.83
CA VAL A 65 0.46 3.71 -7.73
C VAL A 65 1.27 2.54 -8.28
N GLN A 66 0.69 1.33 -8.25
CA GLN A 66 1.22 0.14 -8.91
C GLN A 66 0.04 -0.74 -9.35
N ALA A 67 0.07 -1.24 -10.58
CA ALA A 67 -0.88 -2.23 -11.08
C ALA A 67 -0.14 -3.30 -11.90
N ARG A 68 -0.55 -4.56 -11.79
CA ARG A 68 0.02 -5.67 -12.57
C ARG A 68 -0.91 -6.88 -12.58
N CYS A 69 -0.83 -7.67 -13.64
CA CYS A 69 -1.41 -9.00 -13.72
C CYS A 69 -0.29 -10.05 -13.68
N LEU A 70 -0.51 -11.11 -12.90
CA LEU A 70 0.46 -12.19 -12.69
C LEU A 70 -0.24 -13.53 -12.89
N LYS A 71 0.36 -14.43 -13.69
CA LYS A 71 -0.16 -15.79 -13.86
C LYS A 71 -0.32 -16.49 -12.53
N VAL A 72 -1.38 -17.27 -12.38
CA VAL A 72 -1.64 -18.03 -11.15
C VAL A 72 -0.67 -19.21 -11.07
N ALA A 73 0.43 -19.05 -10.34
CA ALA A 73 1.46 -20.10 -10.20
C ALA A 73 1.17 -21.10 -9.07
N GLU A 74 0.42 -20.68 -8.05
CA GLU A 74 0.14 -21.44 -6.83
C GLU A 74 -1.16 -20.95 -6.17
N ILE A 75 -1.75 -21.77 -5.30
CA ILE A 75 -2.94 -21.41 -4.51
C ILE A 75 -2.70 -21.81 -3.04
N PRO A 76 -2.75 -20.86 -2.09
CA PRO A 76 -2.93 -19.42 -2.30
C PRO A 76 -1.71 -18.77 -2.98
N MET A 77 -1.94 -17.69 -3.73
CA MET A 77 -0.88 -16.95 -4.43
C MET A 77 -0.32 -15.83 -3.54
N VAL A 78 0.99 -15.63 -3.52
CA VAL A 78 1.63 -14.54 -2.76
C VAL A 78 2.23 -13.50 -3.70
N VAL A 79 1.93 -12.23 -3.45
CA VAL A 79 2.39 -11.10 -4.26
C VAL A 79 3.00 -10.02 -3.35
N GLN A 80 4.17 -9.50 -3.71
CA GLN A 80 4.84 -8.43 -2.95
C GLN A 80 4.87 -7.10 -3.71
N PHE A 81 4.45 -6.02 -3.07
CA PHE A 81 4.75 -4.66 -3.47
C PHE A 81 5.95 -4.18 -2.65
N GLN A 82 7.00 -3.75 -3.33
CA GLN A 82 8.26 -3.37 -2.67
C GLN A 82 8.44 -1.86 -2.63
N ASN A 83 9.26 -1.39 -1.69
CA ASN A 83 9.71 0.00 -1.60
C ASN A 83 8.56 1.03 -1.51
N LEU A 84 7.51 0.70 -0.75
CA LEU A 84 6.40 1.61 -0.52
C LEU A 84 6.75 2.62 0.57
N PRO A 85 6.56 3.94 0.34
CA PRO A 85 6.57 4.90 1.43
C PRO A 85 5.53 4.51 2.48
N PRO A 86 5.83 4.66 3.78
CA PRO A 86 4.85 4.40 4.82
C PRO A 86 3.58 5.23 4.62
N GLY A 87 2.41 4.61 4.76
CA GLY A 87 1.13 5.27 4.48
C GLY A 87 -0.05 4.32 4.38
N SER A 88 -1.21 4.89 4.10
CA SER A 88 -2.45 4.13 3.87
C SER A 88 -2.56 3.71 2.42
N TYR A 89 -2.82 2.42 2.21
CA TYR A 89 -3.01 1.86 0.87
C TYR A 89 -4.25 0.97 0.82
N ALA A 90 -4.91 0.91 -0.34
CA ALA A 90 -5.97 -0.05 -0.60
C ALA A 90 -5.64 -0.85 -1.87
N ILE A 91 -6.01 -2.12 -1.89
CA ILE A 91 -5.80 -3.03 -3.02
C ILE A 91 -7.16 -3.48 -3.53
N ALA A 92 -7.33 -3.44 -4.85
CA ALA A 92 -8.37 -4.17 -5.56
C ALA A 92 -7.73 -5.32 -6.33
N VAL A 93 -8.34 -6.50 -6.26
CA VAL A 93 -7.86 -7.73 -6.90
C VAL A 93 -9.00 -8.37 -7.67
N PHE A 94 -8.72 -8.88 -8.86
CA PHE A 94 -9.62 -9.81 -9.54
C PHE A 94 -8.86 -10.95 -10.22
N HIS A 95 -9.54 -12.09 -10.34
CA HIS A 95 -9.11 -13.23 -11.11
C HIS A 95 -9.60 -13.07 -12.54
N ASP A 96 -8.67 -12.95 -13.47
CA ASP A 96 -8.91 -12.82 -14.91
C ASP A 96 -8.67 -14.19 -15.56
N ALA A 97 -9.75 -14.97 -15.67
CA ALA A 97 -9.67 -16.34 -16.14
C ALA A 97 -9.56 -16.44 -17.66
N ASN A 98 -10.04 -15.42 -18.39
CA ASN A 98 -10.07 -15.38 -19.85
C ASN A 98 -8.88 -14.60 -20.46
N GLY A 99 -8.13 -13.84 -19.65
CA GLY A 99 -6.89 -13.16 -20.02
C GLY A 99 -7.09 -11.82 -20.72
N ASP A 100 -8.23 -11.17 -20.56
CA ASP A 100 -8.52 -9.88 -21.21
C ASP A 100 -8.05 -8.65 -20.40
N ASN A 101 -7.53 -8.86 -19.19
CA ASN A 101 -7.09 -7.85 -18.22
C ASN A 101 -8.21 -6.94 -17.71
N ILE A 102 -9.48 -7.34 -17.83
CA ILE A 102 -10.65 -6.57 -17.43
C ILE A 102 -11.45 -7.39 -16.43
N LEU A 103 -11.96 -6.74 -15.38
CA LEU A 103 -12.94 -7.37 -14.51
C LEU A 103 -14.26 -7.49 -15.27
N ASN A 104 -14.57 -8.69 -15.74
CA ASN A 104 -15.77 -8.97 -16.52
C ASN A 104 -17.03 -8.72 -15.71
N ARG A 105 -18.05 -8.14 -16.36
CA ARG A 105 -19.32 -7.74 -15.75
C ARG A 105 -20.49 -8.14 -16.64
N ASN A 106 -21.62 -8.45 -16.01
CA ASN A 106 -22.88 -8.67 -16.74
C ASN A 106 -23.51 -7.33 -17.18
N GLY A 107 -24.67 -7.39 -17.85
CA GLY A 107 -25.39 -6.20 -18.33
C GLY A 107 -25.86 -5.21 -17.25
N LEU A 108 -25.80 -5.58 -15.96
CA LEU A 108 -26.09 -4.72 -14.81
C LEU A 108 -24.80 -4.14 -14.17
N GLY A 109 -23.63 -4.41 -14.75
CA GLY A 109 -22.34 -3.97 -14.23
C GLY A 109 -21.82 -4.79 -13.04
N ILE A 110 -22.44 -5.94 -12.73
CA ILE A 110 -22.04 -6.80 -11.61
C ILE A 110 -20.89 -7.71 -12.05
N PRO A 111 -19.78 -7.77 -11.30
CA PRO A 111 -18.66 -8.66 -11.62
C PRO A 111 -19.07 -10.13 -11.76
N THR A 112 -18.67 -10.77 -12.85
CA THR A 112 -18.89 -12.20 -13.11
C THR A 112 -17.71 -13.08 -12.70
N GLU A 113 -16.53 -12.48 -12.55
CA GLU A 113 -15.32 -13.13 -12.08
C GLU A 113 -15.12 -12.93 -10.57
N GLU A 114 -14.21 -13.70 -9.96
CA GLU A 114 -13.89 -13.53 -8.55
C GLU A 114 -13.05 -12.26 -8.33
N PHE A 115 -13.43 -11.48 -7.31
CA PHE A 115 -12.74 -10.25 -6.96
C PHE A 115 -12.67 -10.08 -5.44
N GLY A 116 -11.81 -9.18 -4.99
CA GLY A 116 -11.62 -8.89 -3.58
C GLY A 116 -10.89 -7.58 -3.34
N PHE A 117 -10.91 -7.14 -2.08
CA PHE A 117 -10.25 -5.92 -1.64
C PHE A 117 -9.45 -6.19 -0.38
N SER A 118 -8.42 -5.37 -0.13
CA SER A 118 -7.76 -5.34 1.18
C SER A 118 -8.77 -5.06 2.30
N GLN A 119 -8.49 -5.53 3.52
CA GLN A 119 -9.42 -5.60 4.66
C GLN A 119 -10.66 -6.48 4.48
N ASN A 120 -10.93 -7.01 3.28
CA ASN A 120 -12.06 -7.90 2.99
C ASN A 120 -13.42 -7.38 3.50
N PRO A 121 -13.79 -6.11 3.21
CA PRO A 121 -15.07 -5.55 3.65
C PRO A 121 -16.26 -6.32 3.05
N GLY A 122 -17.42 -6.22 3.70
CA GLY A 122 -18.67 -6.72 3.13
C GLY A 122 -19.06 -5.94 1.86
N ILE A 123 -19.57 -6.66 0.86
CA ILE A 123 -20.03 -6.08 -0.41
C ILE A 123 -21.56 -6.10 -0.39
N PHE A 124 -22.17 -4.95 -0.14
CA PHE A 124 -23.62 -4.83 0.00
C PHE A 124 -24.26 -4.10 -1.17
N ALA A 125 -23.82 -2.86 -1.43
CA ALA A 125 -24.38 -1.98 -2.46
C ALA A 125 -23.24 -1.31 -3.23
N GLY A 126 -22.60 -2.07 -4.12
CA GLY A 126 -21.47 -1.61 -4.93
C GLY A 126 -20.11 -1.83 -4.26
N PRO A 127 -19.03 -1.30 -4.87
CA PRO A 127 -17.68 -1.43 -4.34
C PRO A 127 -17.54 -0.72 -2.99
N PRO A 128 -16.66 -1.21 -2.09
CA PRO A 128 -16.35 -0.53 -0.83
C PRO A 128 -15.68 0.81 -1.07
N LYS A 129 -15.66 1.69 -0.06
CA LYS A 129 -14.85 2.91 -0.11
C LYS A 129 -13.38 2.57 0.15
N PHE A 130 -12.49 3.46 -0.28
CA PHE A 130 -11.06 3.34 0.02
C PHE A 130 -10.80 3.16 1.51
N GLY A 131 -11.46 3.96 2.37
CA GLY A 131 -11.31 3.88 3.82
C GLY A 131 -11.71 2.53 4.43
N ASP A 132 -12.70 1.85 3.84
CA ASP A 132 -13.12 0.51 4.29
C ASP A 132 -12.14 -0.58 3.87
N SER A 133 -11.28 -0.28 2.90
CA SER A 133 -10.29 -1.20 2.34
C SER A 133 -8.86 -0.84 2.71
N GLN A 134 -8.61 0.31 3.36
CA GLN A 134 -7.24 0.77 3.58
C GLN A 134 -6.51 -0.03 4.66
N VAL A 135 -5.24 -0.29 4.41
CA VAL A 135 -4.28 -0.88 5.34
C VAL A 135 -3.14 0.09 5.56
N LEU A 136 -2.65 0.19 6.80
CA LEU A 136 -1.47 0.97 7.11
C LEU A 136 -0.23 0.14 6.77
N VAL A 137 0.59 0.63 5.85
CA VAL A 137 1.86 0.03 5.46
C VAL A 137 2.99 0.78 6.16
N PHE A 138 3.77 0.07 6.98
CA PHE A 138 4.87 0.63 7.77
C PHE A 138 5.84 -0.47 8.22
N GLY A 139 7.01 -0.07 8.72
CA GLY A 139 8.06 -1.00 9.13
C GLY A 139 8.66 -1.78 7.94
N PRO A 140 9.43 -2.85 8.19
CA PRO A 140 10.11 -3.58 7.11
C PRO A 140 9.16 -4.35 6.18
N GLU A 141 8.10 -4.95 6.72
CA GLU A 141 7.09 -5.67 5.93
C GLU A 141 5.72 -5.60 6.61
N THR A 142 4.69 -5.30 5.84
CA THR A 142 3.28 -5.42 6.20
C THR A 142 2.69 -6.62 5.47
N ASN A 143 1.99 -7.49 6.19
CA ASN A 143 1.41 -8.73 5.66
C ASN A 143 -0.12 -8.65 5.70
N ILE A 144 -0.79 -8.90 4.58
CA ILE A 144 -2.25 -8.92 4.49
C ILE A 144 -2.76 -10.11 3.69
N GLN A 145 -4.04 -10.43 3.87
CA GLN A 145 -4.76 -11.37 3.01
C GLN A 145 -5.88 -10.65 2.24
N VAL A 146 -5.98 -10.92 0.94
CA VAL A 146 -7.15 -10.57 0.12
C VAL A 146 -7.85 -11.86 -0.27
N ARG A 147 -9.11 -11.99 0.10
CA ARG A 147 -9.97 -13.14 -0.22
C ARG A 147 -10.83 -12.79 -1.42
N LEU A 148 -10.59 -13.49 -2.52
CA LEU A 148 -11.46 -13.42 -3.68
C LEU A 148 -12.79 -14.11 -3.39
N ARG A 149 -13.87 -13.52 -3.88
CA ARG A 149 -15.23 -14.04 -3.78
C ARG A 149 -15.94 -13.83 -5.12
N SER A 150 -16.83 -14.74 -5.47
CA SER A 150 -17.81 -14.54 -6.53
C SER A 150 -19.13 -14.09 -5.92
N LEU A 151 -19.88 -13.25 -6.62
CA LEU A 151 -21.27 -12.91 -6.25
C LEU A 151 -22.28 -13.95 -6.77
N PHE A 152 -21.87 -14.83 -7.68
CA PHE A 152 -22.75 -15.79 -8.34
C PHE A 152 -22.46 -17.25 -7.99
N GLN A 153 -21.30 -17.54 -7.39
CA GLN A 153 -20.89 -18.89 -7.05
C GLN A 153 -20.55 -18.97 -5.57
N GLY A 154 -21.40 -19.68 -4.81
CA GLY A 154 -21.15 -20.11 -3.43
C GLY A 154 -20.29 -21.36 -3.36
#